data_AF-A0A2D3WDZ6-F1
#
_entry.id   AF-A0A2D3WDZ6-F1
#
_cell.length_a   1.000
_cell.length_b   1.000
_cell.length_c   1.000
_cell.angle_alpha   90.00
_cell.angle_beta   90.00
_cell.angle_gamma   90.00
#
_symmetry.space_group_name_H-M   'P 1'
#
loop_
_entity.id
_entity.type
_entity.pdbx_description
1 polymer ?
#
loop_
_entity_poly.entity_id
_entity_poly.type
_entity_poly.pdbx_seq_one_letter_code
_entity_poly.pdbx_strand_id
1 'polypeptide(L)'
;MSLSRRDFLKTTAAASAAAAVGISVPSELKAASEQAEAGWRWDKAVCRFCGTGCGIMVATKEGKIVAVKGDPAAPVNRGLNCIKGYFNAKIMYGADRLKQPLLRVNDKGEFDKKGQFKPVSWKRAFDEMEKHIKAAFKAGGPEAIGVFGSGQYTIQEGYAAAKLMKAGFRANGIDPNARHCMASAVVGFMQTFGIDEPAGCYDDIELTDTIVTWGANMAEMHPILWSRVSDRKLTAPDRVKVVNLSTYTHRCSDLADLEIIFSPSTDLAIWNYIAREIVYNHPEAIDWDFVKKNIVFATGFANIGYGMRTEAEAKKLGYSAKELEIIKKEDAKVISEKEAPGLAHLGVKAGDLMEMKNADKAILHWEISFEDFKKALEPYTLDYVAKIAKGDPNESLDAYKAKLKQLAD
;
A
#
# COMPACT_ATOMS: atom_id res chain seq x y z
N MET A 1 -27.51 32.52 28.36
CA MET A 1 -28.09 31.23 27.89
C MET A 1 -26.95 30.24 27.76
N SER A 2 -27.05 29.05 28.37
CA SER A 2 -26.01 28.03 28.20
C SER A 2 -26.05 27.50 26.77
N LEU A 3 -24.95 27.64 26.04
CA LEU A 3 -24.77 27.00 24.74
C LEU A 3 -24.89 25.48 24.94
N SER A 4 -25.81 24.84 24.21
CA SER A 4 -25.88 23.38 24.24
C SER A 4 -24.62 22.78 23.60
N ARG A 5 -24.23 21.56 23.98
CA ARG A 5 -23.11 20.84 23.32
C ARG A 5 -23.27 20.78 21.80
N ARG A 6 -24.51 20.72 21.32
CA ARG A 6 -24.82 20.66 19.88
C ARG A 6 -24.58 22.00 19.21
N ASP A 7 -24.98 23.09 19.84
CA ASP A 7 -24.75 24.44 19.30
C ASP A 7 -23.26 24.74 19.30
N PHE A 8 -22.55 24.41 20.38
CA PHE A 8 -21.09 24.51 20.44
C PHE A 8 -20.40 23.77 19.29
N LEU A 9 -20.72 22.49 19.07
CA LEU A 9 -20.11 21.70 17.99
C LEU A 9 -20.39 22.28 16.59
N LYS A 10 -21.60 22.78 16.35
CA LYS A 10 -21.95 23.43 15.06
C LYS A 10 -21.15 24.70 14.86
N THR A 11 -21.07 25.53 15.89
CA THR A 11 -20.39 26.82 15.90
C THR A 11 -18.88 26.66 15.67
N THR A 12 -18.23 25.75 16.38
CA THR A 12 -16.79 25.49 16.24
C THR A 12 -16.45 24.83 14.90
N ALA A 13 -17.31 23.94 14.40
CA ALA A 13 -17.14 23.34 13.08
C ALA A 13 -17.28 24.39 11.96
N ALA A 14 -18.30 25.26 12.03
CA ALA A 14 -18.50 26.34 11.07
C ALA A 14 -17.34 27.35 11.06
N ALA A 15 -16.85 27.74 12.24
CA ALA A 15 -15.69 28.63 12.36
C ALA A 15 -14.40 27.99 11.80
N SER A 16 -14.17 26.70 12.07
CA SER A 16 -12.99 25.98 11.56
C SER A 16 -13.05 25.81 10.05
N ALA A 17 -14.23 25.51 9.49
CA ALA A 17 -14.43 25.41 8.05
C ALA A 17 -14.24 26.77 7.35
N ALA A 18 -14.85 27.84 7.88
CA ALA A 18 -14.72 29.20 7.35
C ALA A 18 -13.25 29.66 7.34
N ALA A 19 -12.53 29.43 8.44
CA ALA A 19 -11.10 29.76 8.52
C ALA A 19 -10.25 28.96 7.53
N ALA A 20 -10.56 27.67 7.30
CA ALA A 20 -9.84 26.83 6.35
C ALA A 20 -10.01 27.29 4.89
N VAL A 21 -11.11 27.97 4.56
CA VAL A 21 -11.36 28.56 3.23
C VAL A 21 -11.15 30.08 3.17
N GLY A 22 -10.51 30.66 4.19
CA GLY A 22 -10.15 32.09 4.21
C GLY A 22 -11.31 33.06 4.46
N ILE A 23 -12.46 32.59 4.93
CA ILE A 23 -13.62 33.43 5.28
C ILE A 23 -13.44 33.98 6.71
N SER A 24 -13.67 35.28 6.89
CA SER A 24 -13.60 35.95 8.19
C SER A 24 -14.64 35.38 9.17
N VAL A 25 -14.17 34.91 10.34
CA VAL A 25 -15.03 34.41 11.41
C VAL A 25 -15.46 35.57 12.31
N PRO A 26 -16.76 35.75 12.59
CA PRO A 26 -17.25 36.73 13.55
C PRO A 26 -16.54 36.66 14.91
N SER A 27 -16.20 37.82 15.49
CA SER A 27 -15.43 37.94 16.74
C SER A 27 -16.09 37.26 17.93
N GLU A 28 -17.42 37.29 18.01
CA GLU A 28 -18.23 36.64 19.04
C GLU A 28 -18.08 35.10 19.01
N LEU A 29 -18.02 34.51 17.81
CA LEU A 29 -17.79 33.08 17.62
C LEU A 29 -16.37 32.68 18.04
N LYS A 30 -15.39 33.55 17.76
CA LYS A 30 -14.01 33.36 18.15
C LYS A 30 -13.85 33.41 19.68
N ALA A 31 -14.44 34.40 20.34
CA ALA A 31 -14.41 34.53 21.80
C ALA A 31 -15.11 33.35 22.51
N ALA A 32 -16.25 32.89 21.99
CA ALA A 32 -16.95 31.71 22.53
C ALA A 32 -16.11 30.43 22.36
N SER A 33 -15.39 30.29 21.25
CA SER A 33 -14.45 29.18 21.03
C SER A 33 -13.28 29.23 22.01
N GLU A 34 -12.67 30.41 22.21
CA GLU A 34 -11.55 30.60 23.15
C GLU A 34 -11.95 30.26 24.59
N GLN A 35 -13.17 30.64 25.00
CA GLN A 35 -13.70 30.30 26.32
C GLN A 35 -13.98 28.80 26.48
N ALA A 36 -14.48 28.13 25.44
CA ALA A 36 -14.76 26.69 25.48
C ALA A 36 -13.47 25.84 25.45
N GLU A 37 -12.43 26.34 24.79
CA GLU A 37 -11.09 25.75 24.76
C GLU A 37 -10.23 26.17 25.96
N ALA A 38 -10.81 26.82 26.98
CA ALA A 38 -10.07 27.25 28.16
C ALA A 38 -9.37 26.07 28.86
N GLY A 39 -8.05 26.23 29.01
CA GLY A 39 -7.16 25.23 29.60
C GLY A 39 -6.79 24.08 28.65
N TRP A 40 -7.09 24.18 27.36
CA TRP A 40 -6.67 23.21 26.35
C TRP A 40 -5.28 23.60 25.84
N ARG A 41 -4.43 22.60 25.60
CA ARG A 41 -3.16 22.76 24.89
C ARG A 41 -3.24 22.06 23.54
N TRP A 42 -3.06 22.81 22.45
CA TRP A 42 -3.04 22.28 21.09
C TRP A 42 -1.60 22.03 20.64
N ASP A 43 -1.31 20.79 20.23
CA ASP A 43 -0.02 20.38 19.68
C ASP A 43 -0.18 19.74 18.31
N LYS A 44 0.86 19.82 17.47
CA LYS A 44 0.89 19.15 16.17
C LYS A 44 1.20 17.67 16.31
N ALA A 45 0.56 16.86 15.48
CA ALA A 45 0.86 15.45 15.30
C ALA A 45 0.56 15.01 13.86
N VAL A 46 0.90 13.76 13.54
CA VAL A 46 0.50 13.12 12.28
C VAL A 46 -0.67 12.18 12.55
N CYS A 47 -1.62 12.12 11.61
CA CYS A 47 -2.74 11.19 11.66
C CYS A 47 -2.26 9.73 11.83
N ARG A 48 -2.90 8.96 12.72
CA ARG A 48 -2.41 7.62 13.12
C ARG A 48 -2.74 6.50 12.13
N PHE A 49 -3.32 6.82 10.98
CA PHE A 49 -3.93 5.84 10.07
C PHE A 49 -3.10 5.61 8.78
N CYS A 50 -3.56 6.11 7.63
CA CYS A 50 -3.03 5.77 6.31
C CYS A 50 -1.76 6.56 5.93
N GLY A 51 -1.09 6.11 4.87
CA GLY A 51 0.17 6.68 4.36
C GLY A 51 0.08 8.10 3.80
N THR A 52 -1.13 8.68 3.63
CA THR A 52 -1.26 10.10 3.24
C THR A 52 -0.55 11.05 4.21
N GLY A 53 -0.46 10.73 5.49
CA GLY A 53 0.30 11.54 6.43
C GLY A 53 -0.33 12.91 6.75
N CYS A 54 -1.66 12.98 6.86
CA CYS A 54 -2.35 14.24 7.19
C CYS A 54 -1.82 14.82 8.51
N GLY A 55 -1.47 16.11 8.51
CA GLY A 55 -1.13 16.85 9.71
C GLY A 55 -2.39 17.16 10.51
N ILE A 56 -2.34 16.92 11.81
CA ILE A 56 -3.46 17.14 12.73
C ILE A 56 -3.01 17.97 13.92
N MET A 57 -3.97 18.68 14.50
CA MET A 57 -3.82 19.33 15.80
C MET A 57 -4.56 18.51 16.85
N VAL A 58 -3.90 18.25 17.98
CA VAL A 58 -4.43 17.47 19.11
C VAL A 58 -4.58 18.39 20.31
N ALA A 59 -5.79 18.54 20.82
CA ALA A 59 -6.06 19.26 22.06
C ALA A 59 -5.95 18.33 23.26
N THR A 60 -5.18 18.72 24.26
CA THR A 60 -5.08 18.02 25.54
C THR A 60 -5.56 18.89 26.69
N LYS A 61 -6.25 18.26 27.64
CA LYS A 61 -6.64 18.85 28.93
C LYS A 61 -6.59 17.76 30.00
N GLU A 62 -5.95 18.06 31.13
CA GLU A 62 -5.86 17.12 32.27
C GLU A 62 -5.36 15.72 31.87
N GLY A 63 -4.33 15.67 31.00
CA GLY A 63 -3.72 14.43 30.54
C GLY A 63 -4.56 13.61 29.55
N LYS A 64 -5.67 14.16 29.02
CA LYS A 64 -6.54 13.48 28.04
C LYS A 64 -6.63 14.28 26.74
N ILE A 65 -6.74 13.56 25.63
CA ILE A 65 -7.11 14.17 24.34
C ILE A 65 -8.60 14.48 24.40
N VAL A 66 -8.94 15.75 24.20
CA VAL A 66 -10.33 16.24 24.23
C VAL A 66 -10.86 16.62 22.85
N ALA A 67 -9.97 16.93 21.89
CA ALA A 67 -10.33 17.21 20.50
C ALA A 67 -9.18 16.92 19.53
N VAL A 68 -9.53 16.68 18.28
CA VAL A 68 -8.61 16.60 17.14
C VAL A 68 -9.23 17.35 15.97
N LYS A 69 -8.41 18.10 15.24
CA LYS A 69 -8.78 18.75 13.96
C LYS A 69 -7.63 18.62 12.95
N GLY A 70 -7.90 18.85 11.67
CA GLY A 70 -6.82 18.95 10.69
C GLY A 70 -5.98 20.21 10.97
N ASP A 71 -4.67 20.13 10.76
CA ASP A 71 -3.79 21.30 10.85
C ASP A 71 -3.94 22.13 9.56
N PRO A 72 -4.47 23.38 9.61
CA PRO A 72 -4.58 24.24 8.44
C PRO A 72 -3.23 24.55 7.79
N ALA A 73 -2.14 24.53 8.57
CA ALA A 73 -0.79 24.81 8.08
C ALA A 73 -0.09 23.57 7.53
N ALA A 74 -0.68 22.37 7.65
CA ALA A 74 -0.07 21.16 7.10
C ALA A 74 -0.27 21.09 5.58
N PRO A 75 0.81 21.01 4.77
CA PRO A 75 0.72 21.13 3.32
C PRO A 75 -0.05 19.96 2.67
N VAL A 76 -0.02 18.79 3.31
CA VAL A 76 -0.69 17.57 2.84
C VAL A 76 -2.20 17.75 2.71
N ASN A 77 -2.83 18.29 3.76
CA ASN A 77 -4.28 18.24 3.93
C ASN A 77 -4.95 19.60 4.13
N ARG A 78 -4.18 20.68 4.35
CA ARG A 78 -4.67 22.06 4.44
C ARG A 78 -5.90 22.19 5.36
N GLY A 79 -5.87 21.52 6.50
CA GLY A 79 -6.94 21.52 7.50
C GLY A 79 -8.04 20.45 7.33
N LEU A 80 -8.07 19.73 6.20
CA LEU A 80 -9.05 18.66 5.98
C LEU A 80 -8.68 17.36 6.69
N ASN A 81 -9.68 16.54 7.00
CA ASN A 81 -9.52 15.18 7.50
C ASN A 81 -10.58 14.26 6.88
N CYS A 82 -10.29 12.97 6.80
CA CYS A 82 -11.31 11.96 6.54
C CYS A 82 -11.98 11.53 7.85
N ILE A 83 -13.02 10.70 7.77
CA ILE A 83 -13.77 10.24 8.94
C ILE A 83 -12.89 9.59 10.01
N LYS A 84 -11.88 8.81 9.60
CA LYS A 84 -10.91 8.19 10.52
C LYS A 84 -10.11 9.26 11.28
N GLY A 85 -9.64 10.29 10.58
CA GLY A 85 -8.89 11.40 11.16
C GLY A 85 -9.69 12.20 12.19
N TYR A 86 -10.97 12.49 11.91
CA TYR A 86 -11.86 13.20 12.85
C TYR A 86 -12.10 12.42 14.16
N PHE A 87 -12.06 11.08 14.11
CA PHE A 87 -12.23 10.23 15.29
C PHE A 87 -10.92 9.75 15.93
N ASN A 88 -9.76 10.27 15.50
CA ASN A 88 -8.45 9.86 16.02
C ASN A 88 -8.34 10.01 17.55
N ALA A 89 -8.97 11.04 18.14
CA ALA A 89 -9.02 11.24 19.60
C ALA A 89 -9.53 10.01 20.39
N LYS A 90 -10.40 9.18 19.80
CA LYS A 90 -11.09 8.10 20.50
C LYS A 90 -10.32 6.78 20.55
N ILE A 91 -9.35 6.57 19.65
CA ILE A 91 -8.70 5.25 19.49
C ILE A 91 -7.91 4.81 20.73
N MET A 92 -7.57 5.74 21.62
CA MET A 92 -6.85 5.45 22.86
C MET A 92 -7.75 5.04 24.03
N TYR A 93 -9.07 5.18 23.90
CA TYR A 93 -10.01 5.07 25.02
C TYR A 93 -10.97 3.88 24.91
N GLY A 94 -10.58 2.84 24.16
CA GLY A 94 -11.28 1.55 24.20
C GLY A 94 -11.35 0.99 25.63
N ALA A 95 -12.52 0.46 26.01
CA ALA A 95 -12.79 0.01 27.38
C ALA A 95 -11.89 -1.16 27.82
N ASP A 96 -11.40 -1.93 26.85
CA ASP A 96 -10.59 -3.14 26.96
C ASP A 96 -9.09 -2.89 26.75
N ARG A 97 -8.62 -1.63 26.76
CA ARG A 97 -7.20 -1.29 26.67
C ARG A 97 -6.39 -2.12 27.69
N LEU A 98 -5.37 -2.84 27.21
CA LEU A 98 -4.45 -3.59 28.05
C LEU A 98 -3.70 -2.66 29.00
N LYS A 99 -3.75 -2.95 30.32
CA LYS A 99 -3.14 -2.12 31.38
C LYS A 99 -1.99 -2.82 32.11
N GLN A 100 -1.86 -4.13 31.97
CA GLN A 100 -0.87 -4.96 32.64
C GLN A 100 -0.39 -6.07 31.69
N PRO A 101 0.85 -6.57 31.83
CA PRO A 101 1.29 -7.78 31.16
C PRO A 101 0.40 -8.97 31.51
N LEU A 102 0.10 -9.80 30.52
CA LEU A 102 -0.69 -11.03 30.68
C LEU A 102 0.18 -12.23 30.31
N LEU A 103 0.29 -13.21 31.21
CA LEU A 103 1.04 -14.44 31.00
C LEU A 103 0.10 -15.65 31.09
N ARG A 104 0.28 -16.63 30.21
CA ARG A 104 -0.44 -17.91 30.33
C ARG A 104 0.17 -18.74 31.44
N VAL A 105 -0.62 -19.11 32.43
CA VAL A 105 -0.16 -19.86 33.59
C VAL A 105 -1.08 -21.02 33.96
N ASN A 106 -0.50 -22.05 34.58
CA ASN A 106 -1.25 -23.14 35.21
C ASN A 106 -1.79 -22.73 36.60
N ASP A 107 -2.40 -23.67 37.32
CA ASP A 107 -2.97 -23.44 38.66
C ASP A 107 -1.90 -23.11 39.72
N LYS A 108 -0.65 -23.51 39.49
CA LYS A 108 0.50 -23.20 40.35
C LYS A 108 1.13 -21.83 40.04
N GLY A 109 0.66 -21.13 39.01
CA GLY A 109 1.21 -19.84 38.58
C GLY A 109 2.48 -19.95 37.71
N GLU A 110 2.81 -21.14 37.24
CA GLU A 110 3.94 -21.39 36.35
C GLU A 110 3.52 -21.18 34.89
N PHE A 111 4.46 -20.79 34.01
CA PHE A 111 4.16 -20.65 32.59
C PHE A 111 3.67 -21.98 31.99
N ASP A 112 2.53 -21.93 31.30
CA ASP A 112 1.95 -23.05 30.57
C ASP A 112 1.32 -22.55 29.26
N LYS A 113 1.71 -23.15 28.13
CA LYS A 113 1.19 -22.78 26.81
C LYS A 113 -0.33 -22.99 26.69
N LYS A 114 -0.87 -23.96 27.44
CA LYS A 114 -2.31 -24.27 27.50
C LYS A 114 -3.03 -23.55 28.65
N GLY A 115 -2.29 -22.83 29.49
CA GLY A 115 -2.82 -22.05 30.60
C GLY A 115 -3.66 -20.84 30.15
N GLN A 116 -4.43 -20.31 31.09
CA GLN A 116 -5.20 -19.07 30.91
C GLN A 116 -4.33 -17.84 31.18
N PHE A 117 -4.67 -16.73 30.55
CA PHE A 117 -4.00 -15.46 30.82
C PHE A 117 -4.31 -14.97 32.23
N LYS A 118 -3.26 -14.69 33.01
CA LYS A 118 -3.36 -13.99 34.29
C LYS A 118 -2.44 -12.76 34.28
N PRO A 119 -2.83 -11.66 34.96
CA PRO A 119 -1.96 -10.50 35.09
C PRO A 119 -0.67 -10.83 35.84
N VAL A 120 0.46 -10.30 35.35
CA VAL A 120 1.78 -10.42 36.01
C VAL A 120 2.52 -9.09 36.01
N SER A 121 3.57 -8.97 36.83
CA SER A 121 4.44 -7.80 36.80
C SER A 121 5.29 -7.78 35.52
N TRP A 122 5.76 -6.58 35.14
CA TRP A 122 6.71 -6.42 34.03
C TRP A 122 7.99 -7.25 34.23
N LYS A 123 8.52 -7.29 35.46
CA LYS A 123 9.69 -8.11 35.79
C LYS A 123 9.41 -9.59 35.48
N ARG A 124 8.27 -10.13 35.94
CA ARG A 124 7.92 -11.54 35.70
C ARG A 124 7.73 -11.84 34.20
N ALA A 125 7.13 -10.92 33.45
CA ALA A 125 6.99 -11.05 32.00
C ALA A 125 8.36 -11.13 31.30
N PHE A 126 9.29 -10.23 31.64
CA PHE A 126 10.64 -10.24 31.08
C PHE A 126 11.46 -11.46 31.53
N ASP A 127 11.37 -11.90 32.79
CA ASP A 127 12.06 -13.10 33.28
C ASP A 127 11.64 -14.34 32.45
N GLU A 128 10.35 -14.48 32.11
CA GLU A 128 9.88 -15.60 31.28
C GLU A 128 10.31 -15.45 29.81
N MET A 129 10.27 -14.23 29.25
CA MET A 129 10.79 -13.95 27.91
C MET A 129 12.27 -14.29 27.79
N GLU A 130 13.10 -13.85 28.75
CA GLU A 130 14.53 -14.11 28.79
C GLU A 130 14.83 -15.60 28.81
N LYS A 131 14.16 -16.36 29.69
CA LYS A 131 14.28 -17.81 29.78
C LYS A 131 14.01 -18.50 28.44
N HIS A 132 12.91 -18.15 27.77
CA HIS A 132 12.55 -18.77 26.50
C HIS A 132 13.45 -18.34 25.33
N ILE A 133 13.83 -17.07 25.26
CA ILE A 133 14.77 -16.57 24.24
C ILE A 133 16.11 -17.27 24.37
N LYS A 134 16.66 -17.39 25.60
CA LYS A 134 17.92 -18.12 25.85
C LYS A 134 17.82 -19.60 25.47
N ALA A 135 16.70 -20.25 25.79
CA ALA A 135 16.48 -21.64 25.42
C ALA A 135 16.43 -21.84 23.90
N ALA A 136 15.69 -20.99 23.18
CA ALA A 136 15.62 -21.02 21.72
C ALA A 136 17.00 -20.79 21.10
N PHE A 137 17.73 -19.78 21.59
CA PHE A 137 19.08 -19.45 21.12
C PHE A 137 20.06 -20.61 21.34
N LYS A 138 19.99 -21.30 22.48
CA LYS A 138 20.81 -22.49 22.74
C LYS A 138 20.49 -23.66 21.79
N ALA A 139 19.23 -23.81 21.41
CA ALA A 139 18.76 -24.92 20.59
C ALA A 139 18.99 -24.73 19.08
N GLY A 140 18.76 -23.52 18.56
CA GLY A 140 18.81 -23.24 17.12
C GLY A 140 19.55 -21.96 16.72
N GLY A 141 20.34 -21.40 17.63
CA GLY A 141 21.11 -20.18 17.36
C GLY A 141 20.25 -18.95 17.07
N PRO A 142 20.81 -17.94 16.37
CA PRO A 142 20.10 -16.70 16.05
C PRO A 142 18.82 -16.88 15.22
N GLU A 143 18.72 -17.94 14.42
CA GLU A 143 17.54 -18.20 13.56
C GLU A 143 16.33 -18.73 14.33
N ALA A 144 16.51 -19.16 15.58
CA ALA A 144 15.43 -19.68 16.43
C ALA A 144 14.53 -18.60 17.06
N ILE A 145 14.84 -17.32 16.84
CA ILE A 145 14.08 -16.19 17.37
C ILE A 145 13.70 -15.22 16.25
N GLY A 146 12.56 -14.55 16.43
CA GLY A 146 12.11 -13.57 15.46
C GLY A 146 11.23 -12.47 16.04
N VAL A 147 11.14 -11.38 15.30
CA VAL A 147 10.31 -10.21 15.58
C VAL A 147 9.47 -9.91 14.34
N PHE A 148 8.16 -9.90 14.50
CA PHE A 148 7.25 -9.38 13.48
C PHE A 148 6.96 -7.91 13.77
N GLY A 149 7.60 -7.02 13.00
CA GLY A 149 7.56 -5.58 13.20
C GLY A 149 6.33 -4.91 12.58
N SER A 150 6.34 -3.58 12.52
CA SER A 150 5.23 -2.82 11.95
C SER A 150 5.71 -1.54 11.26
N GLY A 151 5.13 -1.22 10.10
CA GLY A 151 5.25 0.10 9.47
C GLY A 151 4.53 1.21 10.25
N GLN A 152 3.85 0.87 11.34
CA GLN A 152 3.21 1.82 12.25
C GLN A 152 4.02 2.08 13.53
N TYR A 153 5.25 1.57 13.59
CA TYR A 153 6.22 2.03 14.57
C TYR A 153 6.60 3.49 14.31
N THR A 154 7.04 4.16 15.37
CA THR A 154 7.91 5.32 15.19
C THR A 154 9.23 4.88 14.54
N ILE A 155 9.91 5.81 13.89
CA ILE A 155 11.22 5.54 13.28
C ILE A 155 12.20 4.98 14.32
N GLN A 156 12.19 5.55 15.53
CA GLN A 156 13.08 5.18 16.63
C GLN A 156 12.79 3.75 17.13
N GLU A 157 11.52 3.35 17.26
CA GLU A 157 11.15 1.98 17.65
C GLU A 157 11.61 0.96 16.60
N GLY A 158 11.40 1.24 15.31
CA GLY A 158 11.87 0.39 14.22
C GLY A 158 13.40 0.24 14.22
N TYR A 159 14.11 1.35 14.40
CA TYR A 159 15.58 1.35 14.47
C TYR A 159 16.09 0.58 15.69
N ALA A 160 15.46 0.75 16.87
CA ALA A 160 15.81 0.01 18.07
C ALA A 160 15.59 -1.51 17.90
N ALA A 161 14.45 -1.92 17.32
CA ALA A 161 14.16 -3.32 17.02
C ALA A 161 15.16 -3.90 16.02
N ALA A 162 15.53 -3.16 14.97
CA ALA A 162 16.53 -3.57 14.00
C ALA A 162 17.91 -3.74 14.64
N LYS A 163 18.36 -2.82 15.50
CA LYS A 163 19.63 -2.96 16.23
C LYS A 163 19.61 -4.13 17.19
N LEU A 164 18.52 -4.31 17.94
CA LEU A 164 18.37 -5.44 18.85
C LEU A 164 18.51 -6.78 18.09
N MET A 165 17.80 -6.93 16.98
CA MET A 165 17.81 -8.18 16.22
C MET A 165 19.13 -8.38 15.45
N LYS A 166 19.52 -7.41 14.62
CA LYS A 166 20.65 -7.56 13.68
C LYS A 166 22.01 -7.45 14.36
N ALA A 167 22.16 -6.54 15.33
CA ALA A 167 23.44 -6.31 15.99
C ALA A 167 23.52 -6.99 17.37
N GLY A 168 22.44 -6.98 18.15
CA GLY A 168 22.39 -7.61 19.47
C GLY A 168 22.33 -9.13 19.37
N PHE A 169 21.21 -9.65 18.86
CA PHE A 169 20.99 -11.08 18.73
C PHE A 169 21.65 -11.72 17.51
N ARG A 170 22.17 -10.89 16.58
CA ARG A 170 22.80 -11.34 15.32
C ARG A 170 21.86 -12.22 14.49
N ALA A 171 20.58 -11.87 14.52
CA ALA A 171 19.49 -12.57 13.86
C ALA A 171 18.88 -11.69 12.77
N ASN A 172 18.55 -12.29 11.63
CA ASN A 172 17.81 -11.63 10.54
C ASN A 172 16.32 -11.96 10.55
N GLY A 173 15.83 -12.70 11.56
CA GLY A 173 14.40 -12.99 11.75
C GLY A 173 13.58 -11.77 12.16
N ILE A 174 13.71 -10.65 11.48
CA ILE A 174 12.91 -9.44 11.67
C ILE A 174 12.30 -9.03 10.33
N ASP A 175 10.97 -9.00 10.26
CA ASP A 175 10.23 -8.55 9.08
C ASP A 175 8.94 -7.85 9.51
N PRO A 176 8.50 -6.76 8.87
CA PRO A 176 7.32 -6.01 9.29
C PRO A 176 6.06 -6.45 8.54
N ASN A 177 4.89 -6.06 9.05
CA ASN A 177 3.63 -6.11 8.28
C ASN A 177 3.71 -5.41 6.91
N ALA A 178 4.61 -4.44 6.71
CA ALA A 178 4.84 -3.78 5.44
C ALA A 178 5.31 -4.73 4.33
N ARG A 179 5.80 -5.93 4.67
CA ARG A 179 6.01 -7.03 3.71
C ARG A 179 4.77 -7.34 2.89
N HIS A 180 3.59 -7.30 3.52
CA HIS A 180 2.30 -7.54 2.89
C HIS A 180 1.74 -6.32 2.14
N CYS A 181 2.52 -5.23 2.06
CA CYS A 181 2.05 -3.97 1.50
C CYS A 181 3.01 -3.45 0.43
N MET A 182 4.23 -3.06 0.82
CA MET A 182 5.12 -2.25 -0.03
C MET A 182 6.25 -3.06 -0.68
N ALA A 183 6.43 -4.34 -0.32
CA ALA A 183 7.59 -5.12 -0.78
C ALA A 183 7.76 -5.14 -2.31
N SER A 184 6.68 -5.32 -3.07
CA SER A 184 6.74 -5.29 -4.54
C SER A 184 7.14 -3.91 -5.08
N ALA A 185 6.65 -2.83 -4.46
CA ALA A 185 7.03 -1.47 -4.84
C ALA A 185 8.53 -1.23 -4.56
N VAL A 186 9.02 -1.60 -3.38
CA VAL A 186 10.44 -1.49 -3.02
C VAL A 186 11.32 -2.23 -4.02
N VAL A 187 10.99 -3.49 -4.34
CA VAL A 187 11.78 -4.27 -5.31
C VAL A 187 11.73 -3.63 -6.70
N GLY A 188 10.56 -3.13 -7.13
CA GLY A 188 10.44 -2.40 -8.40
C GLY A 188 11.29 -1.12 -8.44
N PHE A 189 11.30 -0.33 -7.36
CA PHE A 189 12.15 0.86 -7.23
C PHE A 189 13.63 0.50 -7.27
N MET A 190 14.05 -0.51 -6.50
CA MET A 190 15.44 -0.97 -6.49
C MET A 190 15.90 -1.51 -7.84
N GLN A 191 15.04 -2.22 -8.58
CA GLN A 191 15.36 -2.74 -9.91
C GLN A 191 15.38 -1.66 -11.00
N THR A 192 14.55 -0.63 -10.88
CA THR A 192 14.41 0.42 -11.92
C THR A 192 15.36 1.60 -11.68
N PHE A 193 15.53 2.01 -10.43
CA PHE A 193 16.22 3.26 -10.06
C PHE A 193 17.41 3.04 -9.12
N GLY A 194 17.57 1.85 -8.53
CA GLY A 194 18.63 1.57 -7.56
C GLY A 194 18.44 2.25 -6.20
N ILE A 195 17.31 2.94 -5.99
CA ILE A 195 16.93 3.64 -4.77
C ILE A 195 15.42 3.50 -4.56
N ASP A 196 15.00 3.42 -3.29
CA ASP A 196 13.60 3.29 -2.89
C ASP A 196 12.87 4.65 -2.82
N GLU A 197 11.54 4.57 -2.77
CA GLU A 197 10.56 5.67 -2.68
C GLU A 197 10.33 6.50 -3.96
N PRO A 198 9.14 7.14 -4.11
CA PRO A 198 8.83 7.95 -5.28
C PRO A 198 9.73 9.18 -5.44
N ALA A 199 10.07 9.52 -6.69
CA ALA A 199 10.80 10.75 -7.02
C ALA A 199 9.92 12.01 -7.05
N GLY A 200 8.60 11.85 -7.22
CA GLY A 200 7.60 12.93 -7.21
C GLY A 200 7.04 13.24 -5.82
N CYS A 201 6.06 14.12 -5.76
CA CYS A 201 5.40 14.49 -4.49
C CYS A 201 3.92 14.84 -4.69
N TYR A 202 3.20 15.16 -3.62
CA TYR A 202 1.75 15.42 -3.73
C TYR A 202 1.40 16.67 -4.55
N ASP A 203 2.34 17.59 -4.74
CA ASP A 203 2.11 18.81 -5.52
C ASP A 203 1.90 18.52 -7.01
N ASP A 204 2.34 17.34 -7.47
CA ASP A 204 2.07 16.85 -8.83
C ASP A 204 0.56 16.73 -9.12
N ILE A 205 -0.27 16.55 -8.08
CA ILE A 205 -1.73 16.45 -8.21
C ILE A 205 -2.32 17.74 -8.77
N GLU A 206 -1.82 18.91 -8.35
CA GLU A 206 -2.34 20.19 -8.84
C GLU A 206 -1.76 20.59 -10.22
N LEU A 207 -0.67 19.96 -10.65
CA LEU A 207 0.02 20.26 -11.90
C LEU A 207 -0.44 19.38 -13.06
N THR A 208 -0.84 18.14 -12.78
CA THR A 208 -1.17 17.16 -13.81
C THR A 208 -2.46 17.49 -14.58
N ASP A 209 -2.52 16.98 -15.80
CA ASP A 209 -3.69 16.99 -16.67
C ASP A 209 -4.36 15.61 -16.76
N THR A 210 -3.67 14.55 -16.34
CA THR A 210 -4.22 13.19 -16.35
C THR A 210 -3.88 12.46 -15.06
N ILE A 211 -4.90 11.84 -14.45
CA ILE A 211 -4.77 10.98 -13.28
C ILE A 211 -5.22 9.58 -13.68
N VAL A 212 -4.37 8.58 -13.49
CA VAL A 212 -4.68 7.18 -13.77
C VAL A 212 -4.56 6.37 -12.48
N THR A 213 -5.68 5.84 -11.99
CA THR A 213 -5.66 4.93 -10.82
C THR A 213 -5.55 3.48 -11.30
N TRP A 214 -4.36 2.89 -11.12
CA TRP A 214 -4.09 1.47 -11.38
C TRP A 214 -4.52 0.60 -10.19
N GLY A 215 -5.82 0.34 -10.05
CA GLY A 215 -6.42 -0.43 -8.95
C GLY A 215 -6.52 0.32 -7.62
N ALA A 216 -6.06 1.57 -7.56
CA ALA A 216 -6.05 2.36 -6.34
C ALA A 216 -7.44 2.95 -6.03
N ASN A 217 -8.13 2.39 -5.03
CA ASN A 217 -9.33 3.00 -4.43
C ASN A 217 -8.95 4.17 -3.50
N MET A 218 -8.48 5.27 -4.10
CA MET A 218 -8.05 6.48 -3.39
C MET A 218 -9.19 7.11 -2.58
N ALA A 219 -10.42 7.07 -3.08
CA ALA A 219 -11.58 7.64 -2.42
C ALA A 219 -11.78 7.13 -0.98
N GLU A 220 -11.41 5.87 -0.70
CA GLU A 220 -11.57 5.25 0.61
C GLU A 220 -10.25 5.03 1.36
N MET A 221 -9.17 4.75 0.63
CA MET A 221 -7.88 4.37 1.19
C MET A 221 -6.91 5.54 1.35
N HIS A 222 -7.02 6.57 0.50
CA HIS A 222 -6.25 7.82 0.57
C HIS A 222 -7.16 9.06 0.40
N PRO A 223 -8.18 9.27 1.25
CA PRO A 223 -9.28 10.17 0.93
C PRO A 223 -8.88 11.64 0.75
N ILE A 224 -7.81 12.09 1.43
CA ILE A 224 -7.32 13.47 1.28
C ILE A 224 -6.57 13.67 -0.03
N LEU A 225 -5.83 12.66 -0.52
CA LEU A 225 -5.27 12.74 -1.86
C LEU A 225 -6.39 12.71 -2.91
N TRP A 226 -7.42 11.89 -2.71
CA TRP A 226 -8.59 11.89 -3.58
C TRP A 226 -9.36 13.21 -3.56
N SER A 227 -9.42 13.89 -2.41
CA SER A 227 -9.99 15.23 -2.30
C SER A 227 -9.21 16.25 -3.16
N ARG A 228 -7.88 16.16 -3.21
CA ARG A 228 -7.03 17.00 -4.08
C ARG A 228 -7.23 16.67 -5.55
N VAL A 229 -7.30 15.38 -5.91
CA VAL A 229 -7.64 14.93 -7.28
C VAL A 229 -9.03 15.45 -7.68
N SER A 230 -10.00 15.37 -6.77
CA SER A 230 -11.36 15.87 -7.00
C SER A 230 -11.38 17.37 -7.23
N ASP A 231 -10.67 18.14 -6.40
CA ASP A 231 -10.54 19.59 -6.57
C ASP A 231 -9.91 19.93 -7.93
N ARG A 232 -8.80 19.26 -8.29
CA ARG A 232 -8.13 19.43 -9.57
C ARG A 232 -9.04 19.13 -10.76
N LYS A 233 -9.76 18.00 -10.73
CA LYS A 233 -10.70 17.61 -11.79
C LYS A 233 -11.87 18.58 -11.90
N LEU A 234 -12.47 18.99 -10.79
CA LEU A 234 -13.67 19.83 -10.79
C LEU A 234 -13.39 21.29 -11.11
N THR A 235 -12.18 21.79 -10.84
CA THR A 235 -11.77 23.16 -11.18
C THR A 235 -11.32 23.31 -12.64
N ALA A 236 -10.95 22.21 -13.30
CA ALA A 236 -10.56 22.20 -14.71
C ALA A 236 -11.12 20.98 -15.48
N PRO A 237 -12.45 20.79 -15.53
CA PRO A 237 -13.09 19.55 -15.97
C PRO A 237 -12.86 19.20 -17.45
N ASP A 238 -12.69 20.22 -18.30
CA ASP A 238 -12.42 20.04 -19.73
C ASP A 238 -10.97 19.65 -20.03
N ARG A 239 -10.04 20.03 -19.14
CA ARG A 239 -8.60 19.80 -19.30
C ARG A 239 -8.14 18.54 -18.56
N VAL A 240 -8.59 18.36 -17.33
CA VAL A 240 -8.13 17.28 -16.46
C VAL A 240 -8.92 16.01 -16.72
N LYS A 241 -8.24 14.88 -16.93
CA LYS A 241 -8.86 13.56 -17.10
C LYS A 241 -8.56 12.65 -15.91
N VAL A 242 -9.58 11.90 -15.47
CA VAL A 242 -9.46 10.87 -14.45
C VAL A 242 -9.82 9.52 -15.07
N VAL A 243 -8.86 8.61 -15.11
CA VAL A 243 -9.05 7.23 -15.57
C VAL A 243 -8.97 6.30 -14.37
N ASN A 244 -10.01 5.49 -14.17
CA ASN A 244 -10.06 4.50 -13.12
C ASN A 244 -9.97 3.08 -13.70
N LEU A 245 -8.84 2.41 -13.47
CA LEU A 245 -8.70 0.98 -13.73
C LEU A 245 -8.90 0.21 -12.43
N SER A 246 -9.80 -0.77 -12.41
CA SER A 246 -10.05 -1.60 -11.23
C SER A 246 -10.53 -2.99 -11.62
N THR A 247 -10.50 -3.93 -10.68
CA THR A 247 -11.14 -5.25 -10.86
C THR A 247 -12.62 -5.24 -10.48
N TYR A 248 -13.11 -4.14 -9.89
CA TYR A 248 -14.51 -3.90 -9.54
C TYR A 248 -14.79 -2.39 -9.42
N THR A 249 -16.03 -1.97 -9.68
CA THR A 249 -16.46 -0.58 -9.51
C THR A 249 -16.44 -0.16 -8.05
N HIS A 250 -15.95 1.05 -7.78
CA HIS A 250 -15.89 1.64 -6.43
C HIS A 250 -15.92 3.18 -6.51
N ARG A 251 -15.86 3.89 -5.37
CA ARG A 251 -16.09 5.34 -5.31
C ARG A 251 -15.15 6.23 -6.17
N CYS A 252 -13.99 5.74 -6.61
CA CYS A 252 -13.21 6.49 -7.62
C CYS A 252 -13.92 6.58 -8.97
N SER A 253 -14.75 5.58 -9.31
CA SER A 253 -15.52 5.52 -10.56
C SER A 253 -16.54 6.66 -10.66
N ASP A 254 -17.04 7.17 -9.53
CA ASP A 254 -18.02 8.26 -9.48
C ASP A 254 -17.48 9.59 -10.05
N LEU A 255 -16.15 9.75 -10.14
CA LEU A 255 -15.48 10.93 -10.70
C LEU A 255 -14.76 10.64 -12.03
N ALA A 256 -14.59 9.37 -12.40
CA ALA A 256 -13.77 8.99 -13.54
C ALA A 256 -14.42 9.39 -14.87
N ASP A 257 -13.63 9.96 -15.78
CA ASP A 257 -14.01 10.15 -17.19
C ASP A 257 -14.02 8.82 -17.95
N LEU A 258 -13.16 7.89 -17.53
CA LEU A 258 -13.04 6.55 -18.12
C LEU A 258 -12.88 5.51 -17.01
N GLU A 259 -13.79 4.54 -16.96
CA GLU A 259 -13.69 3.38 -16.08
C GLU A 259 -13.39 2.11 -16.88
N ILE A 260 -12.33 1.40 -16.49
CA ILE A 260 -11.93 0.12 -17.08
C ILE A 260 -11.98 -0.94 -15.98
N ILE A 261 -12.95 -1.85 -16.09
CA ILE A 261 -13.03 -3.03 -15.23
C ILE A 261 -12.26 -4.18 -15.89
N PHE A 262 -11.16 -4.59 -15.29
CA PHE A 262 -10.26 -5.61 -15.83
C PHE A 262 -10.21 -6.89 -14.98
N SER A 263 -9.88 -8.01 -15.62
CA SER A 263 -9.71 -9.31 -14.97
C SER A 263 -8.45 -9.31 -14.09
N PRO A 264 -8.47 -9.89 -12.88
CA PRO A 264 -7.30 -9.90 -12.00
C PRO A 264 -6.01 -10.39 -12.67
N SER A 265 -4.88 -9.73 -12.37
CA SER A 265 -3.54 -10.02 -12.90
C SER A 265 -3.33 -9.76 -14.40
N THR A 266 -4.26 -9.09 -15.08
CA THR A 266 -4.15 -8.75 -16.52
C THR A 266 -3.76 -7.30 -16.78
N ASP A 267 -3.59 -6.51 -15.72
CA ASP A 267 -2.96 -5.19 -15.73
C ASP A 267 -1.58 -5.21 -16.39
N LEU A 268 -0.78 -6.26 -16.18
CA LEU A 268 0.50 -6.46 -16.88
C LEU A 268 0.36 -6.42 -18.40
N ALA A 269 -0.71 -7.02 -18.94
CA ALA A 269 -0.97 -7.00 -20.38
C ALA A 269 -1.40 -5.61 -20.85
N ILE A 270 -2.14 -4.86 -20.03
CA ILE A 270 -2.55 -3.48 -20.34
C ILE A 270 -1.32 -2.55 -20.34
N TRP A 271 -0.40 -2.67 -19.38
CA TRP A 271 0.86 -1.93 -19.37
C TRP A 271 1.68 -2.19 -20.64
N ASN A 272 1.83 -3.46 -21.03
CA ASN A 272 2.54 -3.82 -22.26
C ASN A 272 1.80 -3.40 -23.53
N TYR A 273 0.46 -3.34 -23.51
CA TYR A 273 -0.31 -2.74 -24.61
C TYR A 273 0.01 -1.26 -24.76
N ILE A 274 0.00 -0.48 -23.68
CA ILE A 274 0.36 0.95 -23.75
C ILE A 274 1.79 1.13 -24.28
N ALA A 275 2.75 0.34 -23.77
CA ALA A 275 4.12 0.38 -24.27
C ALA A 275 4.20 0.01 -25.76
N ARG A 276 3.42 -0.99 -26.20
CA ARG A 276 3.33 -1.37 -27.62
C ARG A 276 2.77 -0.22 -28.46
N GLU A 277 1.71 0.45 -28.02
CA GLU A 277 1.12 1.58 -28.76
C GLU A 277 2.13 2.72 -28.90
N ILE A 278 2.86 3.08 -27.82
CA ILE A 278 3.95 4.06 -27.87
C ILE A 278 5.04 3.63 -28.87
N VAL A 279 5.48 2.38 -28.84
CA VAL A 279 6.63 1.93 -29.65
C VAL A 279 6.29 1.70 -31.13
N TYR A 280 5.08 1.22 -31.43
CA TYR A 280 4.70 0.84 -32.79
C TYR A 280 3.81 1.87 -33.50
N ASN A 281 2.90 2.51 -32.75
CA ASN A 281 1.85 3.34 -33.34
C ASN A 281 2.06 4.84 -33.07
N HIS A 282 2.70 5.18 -31.95
CA HIS A 282 3.01 6.55 -31.52
C HIS A 282 4.51 6.79 -31.23
N PRO A 283 5.44 6.40 -32.12
CA PRO A 283 6.87 6.56 -31.88
C PRO A 283 7.30 8.03 -31.68
N GLU A 284 6.48 8.99 -32.11
CA GLU A 284 6.63 10.42 -31.85
C GLU A 284 6.48 10.81 -30.37
N ALA A 285 5.79 9.98 -29.56
CA ALA A 285 5.65 10.19 -28.13
C ALA A 285 6.92 9.82 -27.34
N ILE A 286 7.89 9.16 -27.98
CA ILE A 286 9.14 8.75 -27.35
C ILE A 286 10.11 9.94 -27.32
N ASP A 287 10.46 10.39 -26.11
CA ASP A 287 11.60 11.28 -25.90
C ASP A 287 12.91 10.51 -26.06
N TRP A 288 13.39 10.43 -27.29
CA TRP A 288 14.62 9.73 -27.63
C TRP A 288 15.87 10.33 -27.00
N ASP A 289 15.87 11.63 -26.69
CA ASP A 289 17.00 12.27 -26.03
C ASP A 289 17.08 11.82 -24.58
N PHE A 290 15.94 11.72 -23.89
CA PHE A 290 15.88 11.17 -22.54
C PHE A 290 16.26 9.68 -22.53
N VAL A 291 15.68 8.87 -23.42
CA VAL A 291 15.95 7.42 -23.49
C VAL A 291 17.44 7.15 -23.70
N LYS A 292 18.07 7.80 -24.69
CA LYS A 292 19.49 7.57 -25.01
C LYS A 292 20.44 7.99 -23.89
N LYS A 293 20.06 8.95 -23.04
CA LYS A 293 20.91 9.49 -21.97
C LYS A 293 20.71 8.79 -20.62
N ASN A 294 19.50 8.31 -20.34
CA ASN A 294 19.10 7.94 -18.98
C ASN A 294 18.49 6.55 -18.83
N ILE A 295 18.26 5.82 -19.94
CA ILE A 295 17.54 4.54 -19.91
C ILE A 295 18.40 3.43 -20.50
N VAL A 296 18.40 2.29 -19.81
CA VAL A 296 18.78 0.98 -20.37
C VAL A 296 17.55 0.10 -20.44
N PHE A 297 17.50 -0.81 -21.41
CA PHE A 297 16.46 -1.83 -21.47
C PHE A 297 17.01 -3.10 -20.84
N ALA A 298 16.22 -3.75 -19.99
CA ALA A 298 16.63 -4.96 -19.30
C ALA A 298 15.52 -6.00 -19.28
N THR A 299 15.90 -7.26 -19.13
CA THR A 299 14.98 -8.39 -18.92
C THR A 299 15.49 -9.32 -17.83
N GLY A 300 14.66 -10.27 -17.42
CA GLY A 300 14.96 -11.25 -16.38
C GLY A 300 14.33 -12.61 -16.67
N PHE A 301 14.46 -13.53 -15.71
CA PHE A 301 13.88 -14.86 -15.83
C PHE A 301 12.35 -14.83 -15.67
N ALA A 302 11.63 -15.48 -16.58
CA ALA A 302 10.17 -15.64 -16.47
C ALA A 302 9.74 -16.80 -15.54
N ASN A 303 10.68 -17.71 -15.21
CA ASN A 303 10.43 -18.94 -14.47
C ASN A 303 11.06 -18.91 -13.06
N ILE A 304 10.69 -17.91 -12.28
CA ILE A 304 11.22 -17.62 -10.93
C ILE A 304 10.35 -18.15 -9.78
N GLY A 305 9.19 -18.74 -10.07
CA GLY A 305 8.25 -19.19 -9.04
C GLY A 305 7.50 -18.05 -8.36
N TYR A 306 6.92 -18.32 -7.20
CA TYR A 306 6.12 -17.38 -6.40
C TYR A 306 6.74 -17.12 -5.02
N GLY A 307 7.94 -17.66 -4.76
CA GLY A 307 8.62 -17.50 -3.48
C GLY A 307 7.97 -18.32 -2.36
N MET A 308 7.29 -19.42 -2.71
CA MET A 308 6.71 -20.37 -1.76
C MET A 308 7.75 -21.42 -1.33
N ARG A 309 7.41 -22.22 -0.32
CA ARG A 309 8.20 -23.41 0.04
C ARG A 309 8.14 -24.42 -1.10
N THR A 310 9.21 -25.18 -1.30
CA THR A 310 9.21 -26.29 -2.28
C THR A 310 8.28 -27.42 -1.85
N GLU A 311 7.84 -28.28 -2.79
CA GLU A 311 7.02 -29.45 -2.45
C GLU A 311 7.75 -30.36 -1.44
N ALA A 312 9.07 -30.50 -1.57
CA ALA A 312 9.89 -31.30 -0.67
C ALA A 312 9.88 -30.79 0.77
N GLU A 313 9.97 -29.47 0.97
CA GLU A 313 9.90 -28.84 2.29
C GLU A 313 8.49 -28.90 2.87
N ALA A 314 7.47 -28.62 2.05
CA ALA A 314 6.08 -28.70 2.46
C ALA A 314 5.71 -30.10 2.98
N LYS A 315 6.17 -31.16 2.31
CA LYS A 315 5.99 -32.56 2.76
C LYS A 315 6.65 -32.81 4.12
N LYS A 316 7.88 -32.34 4.33
CA LYS A 316 8.59 -32.47 5.63
C LYS A 316 7.84 -31.77 6.76
N LEU A 317 7.14 -30.68 6.46
CA LEU A 317 6.33 -29.91 7.42
C LEU A 317 4.92 -30.46 7.62
N GLY A 318 4.56 -31.58 6.96
CA GLY A 318 3.26 -32.23 7.14
C GLY A 318 2.10 -31.53 6.43
N TYR A 319 2.37 -30.82 5.32
CA TYR A 319 1.32 -30.17 4.54
C TYR A 319 0.33 -31.19 3.98
N SER A 320 -0.94 -30.82 3.96
CA SER A 320 -2.02 -31.63 3.40
C SER A 320 -1.91 -31.77 1.88
N ALA A 321 -2.58 -32.77 1.32
CA ALA A 321 -2.60 -32.98 -0.13
C ALA A 321 -3.13 -31.76 -0.91
N LYS A 322 -4.09 -31.02 -0.34
CA LYS A 322 -4.64 -29.79 -0.94
C LYS A 322 -3.62 -28.65 -0.94
N GLU A 323 -2.86 -28.50 0.13
CA GLU A 323 -1.81 -27.48 0.19
C GLU A 323 -0.69 -27.79 -0.81
N LEU A 324 -0.33 -29.07 -0.98
CA LEU A 324 0.65 -29.50 -1.97
C LEU A 324 0.21 -29.22 -3.42
N GLU A 325 -1.09 -29.16 -3.71
CA GLU A 325 -1.59 -28.79 -5.05
C GLU A 325 -1.19 -27.36 -5.44
N ILE A 326 -1.25 -26.44 -4.47
CA ILE A 326 -0.85 -25.04 -4.68
C ILE A 326 0.68 -24.95 -4.76
N ILE A 327 1.38 -25.64 -3.88
CA ILE A 327 2.85 -25.65 -3.84
C ILE A 327 3.45 -26.23 -5.11
N LYS A 328 2.82 -27.21 -5.76
CA LYS A 328 3.32 -27.75 -7.04
C LYS A 328 3.47 -26.68 -8.13
N LYS A 329 2.67 -25.61 -8.08
CA LYS A 329 2.80 -24.48 -9.01
C LYS A 329 4.04 -23.64 -8.74
N GLU A 330 4.62 -23.70 -7.54
CA GLU A 330 5.94 -23.14 -7.24
C GLU A 330 7.02 -23.82 -8.06
N ASP A 331 6.95 -25.14 -8.21
CA ASP A 331 8.00 -25.92 -8.87
C ASP A 331 7.82 -25.93 -10.40
N ALA A 332 6.58 -26.04 -10.89
CA ALA A 332 6.28 -25.98 -12.32
C ALA A 332 4.82 -25.60 -12.64
N LYS A 333 4.58 -25.03 -13.82
CA LYS A 333 3.21 -24.79 -14.34
C LYS A 333 3.09 -25.16 -15.81
N VAL A 334 1.89 -25.60 -16.20
CA VAL A 334 1.52 -25.72 -17.62
C VAL A 334 1.11 -24.34 -18.12
N ILE A 335 1.71 -23.92 -19.23
CA ILE A 335 1.48 -22.61 -19.84
C ILE A 335 0.08 -22.59 -20.47
N SER A 336 -0.72 -21.61 -20.08
CA SER A 336 -2.07 -21.40 -20.56
C SER A 336 -2.11 -20.67 -21.91
N GLU A 337 -3.18 -20.86 -22.65
CA GLU A 337 -3.49 -20.10 -23.88
C GLU A 337 -3.51 -18.57 -23.65
N LYS A 338 -3.80 -18.13 -22.42
CA LYS A 338 -3.83 -16.70 -22.08
C LYS A 338 -2.43 -16.10 -21.95
N GLU A 339 -1.47 -16.84 -21.41
CA GLU A 339 -0.13 -16.32 -21.13
C GLU A 339 0.88 -16.64 -22.24
N ALA A 340 0.64 -17.68 -23.05
CA ALA A 340 1.54 -18.12 -24.11
C ALA A 340 1.96 -16.99 -25.07
N PRO A 341 1.05 -16.11 -25.55
CA PRO A 341 1.47 -15.01 -26.44
C PRO A 341 2.48 -14.07 -25.79
N GLY A 342 2.32 -13.73 -24.51
CA GLY A 342 3.29 -12.89 -23.78
C GLY A 342 4.66 -13.56 -23.56
N LEU A 343 4.72 -14.89 -23.61
CA LEU A 343 5.95 -15.67 -23.45
C LEU A 343 6.55 -16.14 -24.79
N ALA A 344 5.93 -15.81 -25.92
CA ALA A 344 6.36 -16.30 -27.24
C ALA A 344 7.79 -15.89 -27.60
N HIS A 345 8.27 -14.74 -27.12
CA HIS A 345 9.64 -14.28 -27.29
C HIS A 345 10.69 -15.22 -26.66
N LEU A 346 10.27 -16.07 -25.70
CA LEU A 346 11.10 -17.11 -25.07
C LEU A 346 10.98 -18.47 -25.79
N GLY A 347 10.22 -18.57 -26.88
CA GLY A 347 9.98 -19.81 -27.60
C GLY A 347 8.99 -20.76 -26.92
N VAL A 348 8.26 -20.30 -25.90
CA VAL A 348 7.31 -21.07 -25.10
C VAL A 348 5.91 -21.03 -25.72
N LYS A 349 5.20 -22.16 -25.69
CA LYS A 349 3.85 -22.33 -26.26
C LYS A 349 2.83 -22.76 -25.20
N ALA A 350 1.55 -22.59 -25.53
CA ALA A 350 0.48 -23.12 -24.71
C ALA A 350 0.59 -24.66 -24.62
N GLY A 351 0.39 -25.20 -23.41
CA GLY A 351 0.57 -26.62 -23.11
C GLY A 351 1.99 -27.02 -22.70
N ASP A 352 3.00 -26.16 -22.93
CA ASP A 352 4.35 -26.45 -22.46
C ASP A 352 4.41 -26.45 -20.92
N LEU A 353 5.24 -27.32 -20.35
CA LEU A 353 5.54 -27.32 -18.92
C LEU A 353 6.72 -26.39 -18.65
N MET A 354 6.48 -25.30 -17.93
CA MET A 354 7.51 -24.38 -17.45
C MET A 354 7.94 -24.75 -16.03
N GLU A 355 9.16 -25.23 -15.88
CA GLU A 355 9.80 -25.49 -14.59
C GLU A 355 10.44 -24.21 -14.02
N MET A 356 10.21 -23.93 -12.74
CA MET A 356 10.68 -22.73 -12.04
C MET A 356 12.11 -22.92 -11.51
N LYS A 357 13.08 -22.82 -12.42
CA LYS A 357 14.50 -23.13 -12.15
C LYS A 357 15.31 -21.95 -11.60
N ASN A 358 14.71 -20.77 -11.52
CA ASN A 358 15.44 -19.52 -11.25
C ASN A 358 14.94 -18.78 -10.00
N ALA A 359 14.33 -19.48 -9.04
CA ALA A 359 13.83 -18.88 -7.80
C ALA A 359 14.94 -18.20 -6.97
N ASP A 360 16.14 -18.78 -6.94
CA ASP A 360 17.34 -18.21 -6.30
C ASP A 360 17.95 -17.02 -7.08
N LYS A 361 17.45 -16.76 -8.28
CA LYS A 361 17.92 -15.73 -9.22
C LYS A 361 16.84 -14.71 -9.56
N ALA A 362 15.77 -14.62 -8.78
CA ALA A 362 14.62 -13.76 -9.06
C ALA A 362 14.95 -12.27 -9.25
N ILE A 363 16.05 -11.80 -8.66
CA ILE A 363 16.52 -10.41 -8.79
C ILE A 363 17.48 -10.17 -9.96
N LEU A 364 18.00 -11.25 -10.57
CA LEU A 364 18.96 -11.13 -11.66
C LEU A 364 18.26 -10.66 -12.94
N HIS A 365 18.86 -9.67 -13.57
CA HIS A 365 18.45 -9.10 -14.83
C HIS A 365 19.69 -8.77 -15.67
N TRP A 366 19.50 -8.64 -16.98
CA TRP A 366 20.56 -8.28 -17.92
C TRP A 366 20.05 -7.30 -18.96
N GLU A 367 20.96 -6.48 -19.50
CA GLU A 367 20.64 -5.52 -20.54
C GLU A 367 20.25 -6.20 -21.85
N ILE A 368 19.30 -5.61 -22.55
CA ILE A 368 18.84 -6.00 -23.89
C ILE A 368 18.81 -4.77 -24.80
N SER A 369 18.74 -4.99 -26.11
CA SER A 369 18.57 -3.88 -27.05
C SER A 369 17.13 -3.33 -27.02
N PHE A 370 16.94 -2.11 -27.50
CA PHE A 370 15.59 -1.58 -27.75
C PHE A 370 14.81 -2.45 -28.74
N GLU A 371 15.48 -3.05 -29.73
CA GLU A 371 14.81 -3.92 -30.72
C GLU A 371 14.32 -5.23 -30.08
N ASP A 372 15.06 -5.80 -29.12
CA ASP A 372 14.60 -6.96 -28.35
C ASP A 372 13.39 -6.61 -27.49
N PHE A 373 13.43 -5.45 -26.82
CA PHE A 373 12.29 -4.93 -26.05
C PHE A 373 11.06 -4.72 -26.95
N LYS A 374 11.24 -4.05 -28.10
CA LYS A 374 10.20 -3.82 -29.10
C LYS A 374 9.60 -5.13 -29.62
N LYS A 375 10.42 -6.14 -29.89
CA LYS A 375 9.96 -7.46 -30.31
C LYS A 375 9.14 -8.15 -29.21
N ALA A 376 9.54 -8.03 -27.95
CA ALA A 376 8.77 -8.59 -26.83
C ALA A 376 7.38 -7.95 -26.66
N LEU A 377 7.18 -6.72 -27.16
CA LEU A 377 5.89 -6.03 -27.13
C LEU A 377 4.93 -6.44 -28.27
N GLU A 378 5.43 -7.05 -29.35
CA GLU A 378 4.63 -7.41 -30.54
C GLU A 378 3.33 -8.17 -30.20
N PRO A 379 3.32 -9.17 -29.29
CA PRO A 379 2.12 -9.95 -28.98
C PRO A 379 1.01 -9.15 -28.30
N TYR A 380 1.33 -8.01 -27.67
CA TYR A 380 0.40 -7.22 -26.85
C TYR A 380 -0.56 -6.36 -27.69
N THR A 381 -1.15 -6.94 -28.74
CA THR A 381 -2.13 -6.28 -29.59
C THR A 381 -3.42 -5.97 -28.82
N LEU A 382 -4.19 -4.99 -29.31
CA LEU A 382 -5.50 -4.66 -28.74
C LEU A 382 -6.42 -5.89 -28.64
N ASP A 383 -6.44 -6.74 -29.67
CA ASP A 383 -7.30 -7.93 -29.69
C ASP A 383 -6.89 -8.96 -28.63
N TYR A 384 -5.58 -9.21 -28.50
CA TYR A 384 -5.06 -10.11 -27.48
C TYR A 384 -5.35 -9.59 -26.07
N VAL A 385 -4.99 -8.34 -25.80
CA VAL A 385 -5.14 -7.74 -24.47
C VAL A 385 -6.60 -7.60 -24.09
N ALA A 386 -7.47 -7.14 -24.99
CA ALA A 386 -8.91 -7.07 -24.72
C ALA A 386 -9.51 -8.43 -24.38
N LYS A 387 -9.10 -9.49 -25.10
CA LYS A 387 -9.61 -10.86 -24.89
C LYS A 387 -9.26 -11.41 -23.52
N ILE A 388 -8.06 -11.13 -23.01
CA ILE A 388 -7.64 -11.66 -21.71
C ILE A 388 -8.00 -10.74 -20.54
N ALA A 389 -8.06 -9.43 -20.76
CA ALA A 389 -8.15 -8.43 -19.70
C ALA A 389 -9.57 -7.96 -19.39
N LYS A 390 -10.57 -8.16 -20.26
CA LYS A 390 -11.95 -7.74 -19.96
C LYS A 390 -12.44 -8.33 -18.64
N GLY A 391 -12.87 -7.46 -17.71
CA GLY A 391 -13.29 -7.84 -16.36
C GLY A 391 -14.81 -7.82 -16.15
N ASP A 392 -15.53 -6.86 -16.74
CA ASP A 392 -16.99 -6.80 -16.61
C ASP A 392 -17.66 -7.81 -17.56
N PRO A 393 -18.41 -8.81 -17.06
CA PRO A 393 -19.11 -9.76 -17.93
C PRO A 393 -20.19 -9.13 -18.81
N ASN A 394 -20.75 -7.98 -18.44
CA ASN A 394 -21.84 -7.31 -19.17
C ASN A 394 -21.33 -6.39 -20.28
N GLU A 395 -20.06 -6.04 -20.26
CA GLU A 395 -19.44 -5.21 -21.29
C GLU A 395 -19.10 -6.04 -22.54
N SER A 396 -19.42 -5.53 -23.72
CA SER A 396 -19.03 -6.18 -24.98
C SER A 396 -17.51 -6.05 -25.20
N LEU A 397 -16.93 -6.99 -25.94
CA LEU A 397 -15.50 -6.94 -26.23
C LEU A 397 -15.12 -5.67 -27.02
N ASP A 398 -15.98 -5.21 -27.94
CA ASP A 398 -15.72 -4.00 -28.72
C ASP A 398 -15.80 -2.72 -27.88
N ALA A 399 -16.70 -2.66 -26.90
CA ALA A 399 -16.75 -1.55 -25.94
C ALA A 399 -15.48 -1.53 -25.08
N TYR A 400 -15.03 -2.68 -24.58
CA TYR A 400 -13.78 -2.77 -23.82
C TYR A 400 -12.55 -2.40 -24.68
N LYS A 401 -12.51 -2.83 -25.95
CA LYS A 401 -11.46 -2.42 -26.90
C LYS A 401 -11.44 -0.90 -27.11
N ALA A 402 -12.61 -0.26 -27.23
CA ALA A 402 -12.68 1.18 -27.37
C ALA A 402 -12.10 1.91 -26.15
N LYS A 403 -12.37 1.41 -24.93
CA LYS A 403 -11.77 1.93 -23.70
C LYS A 403 -10.25 1.75 -23.64
N LEU A 404 -9.72 0.60 -24.07
CA LEU A 404 -8.28 0.38 -24.14
C LEU A 404 -7.60 1.32 -25.14
N LYS A 405 -8.20 1.52 -26.32
CA LYS A 405 -7.70 2.53 -27.28
C LYS A 405 -7.67 3.92 -26.66
N GLN A 406 -8.77 4.34 -26.04
CA GLN A 406 -8.87 5.64 -25.36
C GLN A 406 -7.88 5.79 -24.20
N LEU A 407 -7.43 4.70 -23.57
CA LEU A 407 -6.38 4.74 -22.55
C LEU A 407 -4.99 4.98 -23.15
N ALA A 408 -4.76 4.49 -24.37
CA ALA A 408 -3.48 4.62 -25.06
C ALA A 408 -3.34 5.93 -25.87
N ASP A 409 -4.45 6.44 -26.41
CA ASP A 409 -4.58 7.76 -27.04
C ASP A 409 -4.44 8.90 -26.02
#